data_AF-R1DA69-F1
#
_entry.id   AF-R1DA69-F1
#
_cell.length_a   1.000
_cell.length_b   1.000
_cell.length_c   1.000
_cell.angle_alpha   90.00
_cell.angle_beta   90.00
_cell.angle_gamma   90.00
#
_symmetry.space_group_name_H-M   'P 1'
#
loop_
_entity.id
_entity.type
_entity.pdbx_description
1 polymer ?
#
loop_
_entity_poly.entity_id
_entity_poly.type
_entity_poly.pdbx_seq_one_letter_code
_entity_poly.pdbx_strand_id
1 'polypeptide(L)'
;MVPASTLLRLFSSPPPSGTAPPPGSVTLEVGGWQVVVADGHAVLPEGMTHLPNEAFRGRASLVSIACPRSLTSVGDGAFVGCSSLVSIDLPATLTSIGSRAFLHCSSLASITCPAGLVSIGLDAFAGCSSLVSIDLPATLTSIGNAAFAGCSSLVSVAFPATLTSIGDNAFYFCSSLSSIDLPAGLTSIGEYAFSGCSSLARVTFPASLVSIGEYAFASCSALTSVTFPATLTSIGDNAFYFCSSLARVALPASLTSIGEYAFVRCSSLTSVTVPDTATISDEAFDSETAVLRLSPASMRDLQRWYEAVDGALAYKRCRPLLYGWLERAQARLGSYGPDGAARQRDREEFEGDFAHLALHAD
;
A
#
# COMPACT_ATOMS: atom_id res chain seq x y z
N MET A 1 16.04 27.57 13.45
CA MET A 1 15.06 26.51 13.78
C MET A 1 15.75 25.50 14.68
N VAL A 2 15.31 25.37 15.91
CA VAL A 2 15.79 24.34 16.83
C VAL A 2 15.14 23.01 16.38
N PRO A 3 15.90 21.90 16.24
CA PRO A 3 15.31 20.61 15.87
C PRO A 3 14.21 20.22 16.86
N ALA A 4 13.09 19.63 16.41
CA ALA A 4 12.02 19.15 17.28
C ALA A 4 12.53 18.20 18.38
N SER A 5 13.56 17.41 18.06
CA SER A 5 14.30 16.54 18.97
C SER A 5 15.07 17.28 20.07
N THR A 6 15.40 18.56 19.89
CA THR A 6 16.06 19.42 20.89
C THR A 6 15.04 20.10 21.81
N LEU A 7 13.84 20.45 21.31
CA LEU A 7 12.74 20.96 22.15
C LEU A 7 12.11 19.84 23.00
N LEU A 8 11.98 18.62 22.47
CA LEU A 8 11.54 17.44 23.22
C LEU A 8 12.44 17.12 24.43
N ARG A 9 13.75 17.40 24.36
CA ARG A 9 14.68 17.25 25.49
C ARG A 9 14.56 18.32 26.57
N LEU A 10 13.98 19.48 26.24
CA LEU A 10 13.71 20.53 27.22
C LEU A 10 12.43 20.27 28.02
N PHE A 11 11.53 19.45 27.47
CA PHE A 11 10.26 19.06 28.09
C PHE A 11 10.19 17.58 28.51
N SER A 12 11.28 16.81 28.37
CA SER A 12 11.35 15.36 28.65
C SER A 12 11.24 14.97 30.13
N SER A 13 10.93 15.92 31.01
CA SER A 13 10.59 15.66 32.39
C SER A 13 9.38 16.52 32.74
N PRO A 14 8.27 15.94 33.24
CA PRO A 14 7.17 16.74 33.76
C PRO A 14 7.74 17.68 34.83
N PRO A 15 7.32 18.95 34.83
CA PRO A 15 7.88 19.90 35.77
C PRO A 15 7.47 19.44 37.20
N PRO A 16 8.38 19.50 38.19
CA PRO A 16 8.18 18.88 39.49
C PRO A 16 6.87 19.37 40.12
N SER A 17 6.15 18.47 40.80
CA SER A 17 4.84 18.76 41.40
C SER A 17 4.89 20.06 42.21
N GLY A 18 4.23 21.13 41.71
CA GLY A 18 4.19 22.44 42.36
C GLY A 18 4.84 23.60 41.58
N THR A 19 5.51 23.36 40.46
CA THR A 19 5.99 24.45 39.58
C THR A 19 4.86 25.00 38.70
N ALA A 20 4.74 26.33 38.65
CA ALA A 20 3.77 27.00 37.78
C ALA A 20 3.99 26.61 36.31
N PRO A 21 2.91 26.39 35.53
CA PRO A 21 3.03 26.11 34.10
C PRO A 21 3.80 27.24 33.38
N PRO A 22 4.59 26.94 32.33
CA PRO A 22 5.24 27.98 31.54
C PRO A 22 4.20 29.02 31.06
N PRO A 23 4.53 30.33 31.03
CA PRO A 23 3.59 31.34 30.56
C PRO A 23 3.15 31.06 29.12
N GLY A 24 1.83 31.03 28.88
CA GLY A 24 1.23 30.66 27.58
C GLY A 24 0.86 29.18 27.43
N SER A 25 1.16 28.34 28.43
CA SER A 25 0.74 26.93 28.43
C SER A 25 -0.71 26.75 28.90
N VAL A 26 -1.37 25.71 28.39
CA VAL A 26 -2.71 25.27 28.78
C VAL A 26 -2.59 23.89 29.39
N THR A 27 -3.08 23.71 30.62
CA THR A 27 -3.21 22.40 31.25
C THR A 27 -4.55 21.77 30.89
N LEU A 28 -4.52 20.52 30.46
CA LEU A 28 -5.68 19.73 30.09
C LEU A 28 -5.88 18.60 31.08
N GLU A 29 -7.13 18.25 31.31
CA GLU A 29 -7.47 16.97 31.91
C GLU A 29 -7.67 15.94 30.80
N VAL A 30 -6.83 14.90 30.81
CA VAL A 30 -6.89 13.79 29.84
C VAL A 30 -6.96 12.49 30.62
N GLY A 31 -8.18 11.96 30.80
CA GLY A 31 -8.39 10.67 31.48
C GLY A 31 -7.87 10.64 32.91
N GLY A 32 -8.10 11.70 33.68
CA GLY A 32 -7.60 11.86 35.05
C GLY A 32 -6.15 12.31 35.17
N TRP A 33 -5.45 12.52 34.06
CA TRP A 33 -4.10 13.07 34.04
C TRP A 33 -4.10 14.55 33.70
N GLN A 34 -3.18 15.30 34.31
CA GLN A 34 -2.94 16.70 33.96
C GLN A 34 -1.83 16.75 32.88
N VAL A 35 -2.20 17.17 31.68
CA VAL A 35 -1.30 17.28 30.53
C VAL A 35 -1.05 18.74 30.22
N VAL A 36 0.19 19.19 30.32
CA VAL A 36 0.58 20.56 29.97
C VAL A 36 0.84 20.63 28.47
N VAL A 37 0.19 21.56 27.79
CA VAL A 37 0.44 21.91 26.38
C VAL A 37 1.04 23.31 26.32
N ALA A 38 2.28 23.42 25.85
CA ALA A 38 3.00 24.69 25.71
C ALA A 38 3.48 24.84 24.27
N ASP A 39 3.21 25.99 23.65
CA ASP A 39 3.63 26.31 22.27
C ASP A 39 3.27 25.24 21.24
N GLY A 40 2.11 24.57 21.41
CA GLY A 40 1.67 23.49 20.53
C GLY A 40 2.33 22.14 20.79
N HIS A 41 3.10 21.98 21.87
CA HIS A 41 3.73 20.72 22.24
C HIS A 41 3.09 20.15 23.50
N ALA A 42 2.71 18.87 23.47
CA ALA A 42 2.20 18.14 24.61
C ALA A 42 3.18 17.06 25.08
N VAL A 43 3.27 16.84 26.39
CA VAL A 43 4.02 15.72 26.98
C VAL A 43 3.05 14.90 27.81
N LEU A 44 2.84 13.65 27.39
CA LEU A 44 1.98 12.72 28.11
C LEU A 44 2.71 12.20 29.37
N PRO A 45 2.04 12.09 30.53
CA PRO A 45 2.69 11.68 31.77
C PRO A 45 3.20 10.24 31.76
N GLU A 46 4.34 10.00 32.42
CA GLU A 46 4.86 8.65 32.65
C GLU A 46 3.84 7.79 33.42
N GLY A 47 3.70 6.53 33.01
CA GLY A 47 2.72 5.60 33.58
C GLY A 47 1.35 5.64 32.90
N MET A 48 1.06 6.61 32.03
CA MET A 48 -0.12 6.55 31.17
C MET A 48 0.01 5.34 30.22
N THR A 49 -0.90 4.38 30.35
CA THR A 49 -0.97 3.19 29.50
C THR A 49 -1.98 3.33 28.37
N HIS A 50 -3.03 4.13 28.56
CA HIS A 50 -4.07 4.33 27.55
C HIS A 50 -4.32 5.83 27.37
N LEU A 51 -4.25 6.29 26.12
CA LEU A 51 -4.71 7.63 25.77
C LEU A 51 -6.23 7.57 25.57
N PRO A 52 -7.04 8.35 26.31
CA PRO A 52 -8.49 8.32 26.21
C PRO A 52 -9.01 8.74 24.83
N ASN A 53 -10.26 8.37 24.57
CA ASN A 53 -10.97 8.82 23.38
C ASN A 53 -11.05 10.35 23.34
N GLU A 54 -10.92 10.93 22.15
CA GLU A 54 -11.09 12.36 21.89
C GLU A 54 -10.14 13.29 22.70
N ALA A 55 -9.06 12.75 23.28
CA ALA A 55 -8.17 13.44 24.22
C ALA A 55 -7.66 14.82 23.75
N PHE A 56 -7.37 14.96 22.46
CA PHE A 56 -6.89 16.19 21.82
C PHE A 56 -7.76 16.62 20.64
N ARG A 57 -9.03 16.17 20.57
CA ARG A 57 -9.94 16.49 19.47
C ARG A 57 -10.01 18.01 19.20
N GLY A 58 -9.89 18.38 17.93
CA GLY A 58 -10.05 19.74 17.41
C GLY A 58 -8.90 20.68 17.76
N ARG A 59 -7.82 20.20 18.36
CA ARG A 59 -6.67 21.04 18.73
C ARG A 59 -5.79 21.32 17.53
N ALA A 60 -6.26 22.21 16.67
CA ALA A 60 -5.58 22.60 15.44
C ALA A 60 -4.18 23.19 15.64
N SER A 61 -3.86 23.71 16.84
CA SER A 61 -2.53 24.26 17.18
C SER A 61 -1.53 23.24 17.73
N LEU A 62 -1.92 21.98 17.91
CA LEU A 62 -1.03 20.94 18.43
C LEU A 62 -0.07 20.49 17.31
N VAL A 63 1.23 20.69 17.53
CA VAL A 63 2.33 20.45 16.58
C VAL A 63 3.03 19.12 16.86
N SER A 64 3.20 18.73 18.13
CA SER A 64 3.79 17.44 18.50
C SER A 64 3.31 16.93 19.85
N ILE A 65 3.41 15.61 20.04
CA ILE A 65 3.16 14.94 21.33
C ILE A 65 4.34 14.02 21.65
N ALA A 66 4.84 14.09 22.87
CA ALA A 66 5.75 13.09 23.43
C ALA A 66 4.93 12.01 24.16
N CYS A 67 4.96 10.77 23.65
CA CYS A 67 4.30 9.63 24.27
C CYS A 67 5.23 8.91 25.28
N PRO A 68 4.74 8.52 26.48
CA PRO A 68 5.53 7.74 27.43
C PRO A 68 5.74 6.33 26.91
N ARG A 69 6.82 5.68 27.36
CA ARG A 69 7.12 4.28 27.00
C ARG A 69 6.11 3.27 27.54
N SER A 70 5.25 3.68 28.47
CA SER A 70 4.18 2.85 29.03
C SER A 70 2.92 2.80 28.17
N LEU A 71 2.79 3.66 27.16
CA LEU A 71 1.56 3.76 26.36
C LEU A 71 1.39 2.49 25.51
N THR A 72 0.25 1.82 25.68
CA THR A 72 -0.11 0.58 24.98
C THR A 72 -1.24 0.76 23.97
N SER A 73 -2.07 1.81 24.11
CA SER A 73 -3.07 2.14 23.08
C SER A 73 -3.40 3.63 22.97
N VAL A 74 -3.89 4.00 21.78
CA VAL A 74 -4.51 5.29 21.49
C VAL A 74 -6.00 5.10 21.31
N GLY A 75 -6.81 5.85 22.08
CA GLY A 75 -8.26 5.81 22.03
C GLY A 75 -8.86 6.37 20.75
N ASP A 76 -10.16 6.13 20.58
CA ASP A 76 -10.90 6.57 19.41
C ASP A 76 -10.93 8.09 19.33
N GLY A 77 -10.64 8.62 18.15
CA GLY A 77 -10.69 10.05 17.88
C GLY A 77 -9.66 10.90 18.63
N ALA A 78 -8.65 10.29 19.26
CA ALA A 78 -7.75 10.97 20.20
C ALA A 78 -7.10 12.25 19.65
N PHE A 79 -6.79 12.31 18.35
CA PHE A 79 -6.17 13.46 17.68
C PHE A 79 -6.99 13.99 16.50
N VAL A 80 -8.31 13.74 16.46
CA VAL A 80 -9.17 14.21 15.35
C VAL A 80 -9.01 15.70 15.16
N GLY A 81 -8.69 16.15 13.94
CA GLY A 81 -8.57 17.57 13.62
C GLY A 81 -7.38 18.27 14.25
N CYS A 82 -6.37 17.55 14.74
CA CYS A 82 -5.06 18.11 15.08
C CYS A 82 -4.29 18.47 13.80
N SER A 83 -4.79 19.45 13.06
CA SER A 83 -4.34 19.78 11.70
C SER A 83 -2.91 20.29 11.60
N SER A 84 -2.29 20.76 12.68
CA SER A 84 -0.86 21.15 12.72
C SER A 84 0.08 20.05 13.21
N LEU A 85 -0.42 18.86 13.57
CA LEU A 85 0.41 17.77 14.08
C LEU A 85 1.31 17.26 12.96
N VAL A 86 2.62 17.48 13.06
CA VAL A 86 3.57 17.17 11.97
C VAL A 86 4.10 15.74 12.06
N SER A 87 4.35 15.27 13.28
CA SER A 87 4.90 13.95 13.57
C SER A 87 4.50 13.50 14.97
N ILE A 88 4.44 12.19 15.17
CA ILE A 88 4.20 11.57 16.48
C ILE A 88 5.06 10.31 16.58
N ASP A 89 5.83 10.22 17.66
CA ASP A 89 6.65 9.05 17.96
C ASP A 89 5.81 8.08 18.79
N LEU A 90 5.30 7.02 18.15
CA LEU A 90 4.54 5.96 18.83
C LEU A 90 5.50 5.00 19.54
N PRO A 91 5.28 4.68 20.83
CA PRO A 91 6.17 3.81 21.58
C PRO A 91 6.03 2.34 21.14
N ALA A 92 7.11 1.57 21.25
CA ALA A 92 7.17 0.17 20.83
C ALA A 92 6.18 -0.77 21.55
N THR A 93 5.67 -0.36 22.71
CA THR A 93 4.66 -1.07 23.51
C THR A 93 3.24 -0.92 22.99
N LEU A 94 3.00 -0.02 22.03
CA LEU A 94 1.67 0.27 21.52
C LEU A 94 1.19 -0.83 20.58
N THR A 95 0.02 -1.39 20.90
CA THR A 95 -0.56 -2.56 20.21
C THR A 95 -1.80 -2.22 19.39
N SER A 96 -2.43 -1.07 19.64
CA SER A 96 -3.66 -0.67 18.93
C SER A 96 -3.79 0.85 18.76
N ILE A 97 -4.32 1.24 17.60
CA ILE A 97 -4.73 2.61 17.25
C ILE A 97 -6.25 2.59 17.04
N GLY A 98 -6.98 3.36 17.85
CA GLY A 98 -8.43 3.46 17.80
C GLY A 98 -8.98 4.03 16.50
N SER A 99 -10.28 3.92 16.32
CA SER A 99 -10.98 4.48 15.16
C SER A 99 -10.85 5.99 15.15
N ARG A 100 -10.64 6.60 13.98
CA ARG A 100 -10.49 8.05 13.79
C ARG A 100 -9.34 8.68 14.57
N ALA A 101 -8.40 7.89 15.13
CA ALA A 101 -7.38 8.39 16.04
C ALA A 101 -6.60 9.62 15.50
N PHE A 102 -6.29 9.67 14.21
CA PHE A 102 -5.60 10.76 13.52
C PHE A 102 -6.42 11.35 12.36
N LEU A 103 -7.75 11.22 12.39
CA LEU A 103 -8.63 11.77 11.35
C LEU A 103 -8.39 13.28 11.18
N HIS A 104 -8.15 13.74 9.95
CA HIS A 104 -7.86 15.14 9.60
C HIS A 104 -6.62 15.74 10.30
N CYS A 105 -5.63 14.93 10.65
CA CYS A 105 -4.28 15.40 10.97
C CYS A 105 -3.53 15.81 9.68
N SER A 106 -4.01 16.88 9.02
CA SER A 106 -3.61 17.23 7.65
C SER A 106 -2.12 17.56 7.45
N SER A 107 -1.40 17.95 8.51
CA SER A 107 0.05 18.20 8.47
C SER A 107 0.91 16.98 8.83
N LEU A 108 0.31 15.85 9.20
CA LEU A 108 1.05 14.66 9.61
C LEU A 108 1.75 14.08 8.38
N ALA A 109 3.07 14.27 8.30
CA ALA A 109 3.85 13.95 7.11
C ALA A 109 4.43 12.54 7.13
N SER A 110 4.67 12.00 8.33
CA SER A 110 5.22 10.67 8.55
C SER A 110 4.72 10.10 9.86
N ILE A 111 4.50 8.79 9.87
CA ILE A 111 4.28 8.02 11.10
C ILE A 111 4.97 6.67 10.99
N THR A 112 5.70 6.30 12.04
CA THR A 112 6.29 4.96 12.17
C THR A 112 5.38 4.14 13.08
N CYS A 113 4.71 3.13 12.53
CA CYS A 113 3.91 2.24 13.33
C CYS A 113 4.80 1.31 14.17
N PRO A 114 4.46 1.08 15.45
CA PRO A 114 5.24 0.20 16.32
C PRO A 114 5.13 -1.26 15.87
N ALA A 115 6.21 -2.03 16.06
CA ALA A 115 6.32 -3.40 15.58
C ALA A 115 5.29 -4.38 16.17
N GLY A 116 4.65 -4.03 17.30
CA GLY A 116 3.60 -4.82 17.94
C GLY A 116 2.17 -4.42 17.55
N LEU A 117 1.99 -3.47 16.63
CA LEU A 117 0.66 -3.03 16.20
C LEU A 117 -0.03 -4.14 15.40
N VAL A 118 -1.21 -4.56 15.86
CA VAL A 118 -1.96 -5.69 15.26
C VAL A 118 -3.06 -5.21 14.32
N SER A 119 -3.64 -4.03 14.59
CA SER A 119 -4.75 -3.48 13.82
C SER A 119 -4.73 -1.96 13.73
N ILE A 120 -5.26 -1.44 12.63
CA ILE A 120 -5.53 -0.01 12.40
C ILE A 120 -7.05 0.18 12.30
N GLY A 121 -7.61 1.02 13.17
CA GLY A 121 -9.05 1.26 13.27
C GLY A 121 -9.66 1.95 12.05
N LEU A 122 -10.99 2.00 12.02
CA LEU A 122 -11.77 2.68 11.00
C LEU A 122 -11.40 4.18 10.95
N ASP A 123 -11.21 4.74 9.76
CA ASP A 123 -10.82 6.15 9.53
C ASP A 123 -9.53 6.60 10.27
N ALA A 124 -8.68 5.68 10.75
CA ALA A 124 -7.61 6.03 11.70
C ALA A 124 -6.67 7.15 11.22
N PHE A 125 -6.33 7.19 9.94
CA PHE A 125 -5.49 8.20 9.29
C PHE A 125 -6.22 8.93 8.16
N ALA A 126 -7.55 8.84 8.09
CA ALA A 126 -8.31 9.51 7.05
C ALA A 126 -8.03 11.03 7.05
N GLY A 127 -7.84 11.63 5.88
CA GLY A 127 -7.56 13.05 5.73
C GLY A 127 -6.17 13.50 6.21
N CYS A 128 -5.24 12.60 6.48
CA CYS A 128 -3.82 12.93 6.67
C CYS A 128 -3.18 13.32 5.34
N SER A 129 -3.59 14.46 4.76
CA SER A 129 -3.28 14.84 3.38
C SER A 129 -1.80 15.02 3.08
N SER A 130 -0.96 15.30 4.10
CA SER A 130 0.50 15.44 3.96
C SER A 130 1.27 14.14 4.15
N LEU A 131 0.62 13.03 4.52
CA LEU A 131 1.29 11.76 4.81
C LEU A 131 1.92 11.21 3.52
N VAL A 132 3.25 11.19 3.45
CA VAL A 132 3.99 10.78 2.23
C VAL A 132 4.27 9.28 2.21
N SER A 133 4.55 8.72 3.38
CA SER A 133 4.88 7.30 3.57
C SER A 133 4.34 6.81 4.90
N ILE A 134 4.04 5.52 4.95
CA ILE A 134 3.73 4.81 6.17
C ILE A 134 4.42 3.46 6.20
N ASP A 135 5.06 3.16 7.32
CA ASP A 135 5.69 1.87 7.56
C ASP A 135 4.70 0.99 8.33
N LEU A 136 4.05 0.06 7.61
CA LEU A 136 3.13 -0.90 8.22
C LEU A 136 3.92 -2.06 8.86
N PRO A 137 3.62 -2.44 10.11
CA PRO A 137 4.38 -3.48 10.80
C PRO A 137 4.02 -4.88 10.32
N ALA A 138 4.99 -5.79 10.39
CA ALA A 138 4.84 -7.19 9.95
C ALA A 138 3.79 -8.01 10.73
N THR A 139 3.29 -7.49 11.85
CA THR A 139 2.23 -8.10 12.67
C THR A 139 0.83 -7.67 12.27
N LEU A 140 0.69 -6.70 11.37
CA LEU A 140 -0.60 -6.15 10.98
C LEU A 140 -1.38 -7.18 10.14
N THR A 141 -2.57 -7.54 10.59
CA THR A 141 -3.42 -8.53 9.92
C THR A 141 -4.59 -7.92 9.15
N SER A 142 -5.00 -6.70 9.49
CA SER A 142 -6.12 -6.00 8.85
C SER A 142 -5.96 -4.48 8.83
N ILE A 143 -6.45 -3.86 7.76
CA ILE A 143 -6.62 -2.40 7.63
C ILE A 143 -8.12 -2.11 7.65
N GLY A 144 -8.57 -1.29 8.60
CA GLY A 144 -9.98 -0.90 8.75
C GLY A 144 -10.51 -0.05 7.59
N ASN A 145 -11.83 0.06 7.51
CA ASN A 145 -12.50 0.87 6.48
C ASN A 145 -12.03 2.33 6.54
N ALA A 146 -11.76 2.90 5.36
CA ALA A 146 -11.30 4.27 5.17
C ALA A 146 -10.05 4.66 5.98
N ALA A 147 -9.24 3.69 6.45
CA ALA A 147 -8.11 3.95 7.33
C ALA A 147 -7.12 4.99 6.78
N PHE A 148 -6.90 5.06 5.47
CA PHE A 148 -6.03 6.03 4.79
C PHE A 148 -6.77 6.89 3.76
N ALA A 149 -8.10 6.95 3.82
CA ALA A 149 -8.90 7.73 2.86
C ALA A 149 -8.46 9.21 2.85
N GLY A 150 -8.14 9.76 1.69
CA GLY A 150 -7.72 11.16 1.52
C GLY A 150 -6.27 11.45 1.95
N CYS A 151 -5.42 10.43 2.12
CA CYS A 151 -3.97 10.61 2.23
C CYS A 151 -3.38 10.98 0.86
N SER A 152 -3.70 12.18 0.38
CA SER A 152 -3.44 12.61 -1.01
C SER A 152 -1.95 12.65 -1.39
N SER A 153 -1.04 12.81 -0.42
CA SER A 153 0.41 12.80 -0.65
C SER A 153 1.06 11.42 -0.52
N LEU A 154 0.31 10.37 -0.18
CA LEU A 154 0.86 9.03 0.02
C LEU A 154 1.32 8.43 -1.31
N VAL A 155 2.62 8.20 -1.47
CA VAL A 155 3.22 7.81 -2.76
C VAL A 155 3.26 6.29 -2.96
N SER A 156 3.52 5.56 -1.87
CA SER A 156 3.66 4.11 -1.86
C SER A 156 3.30 3.54 -0.48
N VAL A 157 2.84 2.30 -0.45
CA VAL A 157 2.53 1.57 0.79
C VAL A 157 3.15 0.19 0.70
N ALA A 158 4.01 -0.15 1.67
CA ALA A 158 4.55 -1.49 1.81
C ALA A 158 3.59 -2.32 2.67
N PHE A 159 2.83 -3.21 2.03
CA PHE A 159 1.90 -4.08 2.74
C PHE A 159 2.62 -5.25 3.40
N PRO A 160 2.31 -5.59 4.67
CA PRO A 160 2.89 -6.75 5.32
C PRO A 160 2.31 -8.04 4.76
N ALA A 161 3.13 -9.09 4.67
CA ALA A 161 2.73 -10.38 4.12
C ALA A 161 1.58 -11.08 4.89
N THR A 162 1.37 -10.68 6.16
CA THR A 162 0.30 -11.17 7.04
C THR A 162 -1.05 -10.54 6.79
N LEU A 163 -1.13 -9.49 5.95
CA LEU A 163 -2.38 -8.77 5.72
C LEU A 163 -3.33 -9.61 4.86
N THR A 164 -4.48 -9.95 5.43
CA THR A 164 -5.50 -10.80 4.77
C THR A 164 -6.68 -10.01 4.21
N SER A 165 -6.87 -8.76 4.63
CA SER A 165 -7.99 -7.93 4.19
C SER A 165 -7.62 -6.44 4.12
N ILE A 166 -8.18 -5.77 3.11
CA ILE A 166 -8.18 -4.31 2.94
C ILE A 166 -9.64 -3.88 2.98
N GLY A 167 -10.00 -3.08 3.99
CA GLY A 167 -11.37 -2.61 4.17
C GLY A 167 -11.86 -1.64 3.08
N ASP A 168 -13.16 -1.38 3.10
CA ASP A 168 -13.80 -0.47 2.13
C ASP A 168 -13.21 0.94 2.26
N ASN A 169 -13.02 1.63 1.14
CA ASN A 169 -12.44 2.96 1.05
C ASN A 169 -11.04 3.11 1.65
N ALA A 170 -10.32 2.03 1.99
CA ALA A 170 -9.08 2.08 2.77
C ALA A 170 -8.05 3.09 2.24
N PHE A 171 -7.89 3.23 0.93
CA PHE A 171 -7.00 4.18 0.25
C PHE A 171 -7.76 5.12 -0.71
N TYR A 172 -9.05 5.35 -0.46
CA TYR A 172 -9.89 6.25 -1.26
C TYR A 172 -9.25 7.64 -1.42
N PHE A 173 -9.16 8.18 -2.63
CA PHE A 173 -8.51 9.45 -2.95
C PHE A 173 -7.05 9.61 -2.46
N CYS A 174 -6.28 8.52 -2.39
CA CYS A 174 -4.81 8.61 -2.29
C CYS A 174 -4.22 8.98 -3.66
N SER A 175 -4.40 10.24 -4.08
CA SER A 175 -4.14 10.70 -5.46
C SER A 175 -2.68 10.63 -5.91
N SER A 176 -1.71 10.65 -4.99
CA SER A 176 -0.27 10.49 -5.30
C SER A 176 0.20 9.03 -5.30
N LEU A 177 -0.66 8.08 -4.93
CA LEU A 177 -0.29 6.66 -4.85
C LEU A 177 0.01 6.16 -6.27
N SER A 178 1.26 5.80 -6.52
CA SER A 178 1.78 5.58 -7.88
C SER A 178 1.87 4.10 -8.26
N SER A 179 2.12 3.25 -7.27
CA SER A 179 2.19 1.80 -7.42
C SER A 179 1.77 1.11 -6.13
N ILE A 180 1.16 -0.06 -6.25
CA ILE A 180 0.83 -0.93 -5.12
C ILE A 180 1.20 -2.38 -5.43
N ASP A 181 1.83 -3.03 -4.45
CA ASP A 181 2.10 -4.46 -4.45
C ASP A 181 1.25 -5.11 -3.36
N LEU A 182 0.16 -5.76 -3.76
CA LEU A 182 -0.80 -6.33 -2.81
C LEU A 182 -0.24 -7.62 -2.17
N PRO A 183 -0.53 -7.86 -0.88
CA PRO A 183 0.08 -8.96 -0.14
C PRO A 183 -0.44 -10.32 -0.62
N ALA A 184 0.45 -11.31 -0.62
CA ALA A 184 0.21 -12.65 -1.19
C ALA A 184 -0.96 -13.43 -0.58
N GLY A 185 -1.45 -13.05 0.61
CA GLY A 185 -2.58 -13.68 1.28
C GLY A 185 -3.94 -13.01 1.05
N LEU A 186 -3.98 -11.89 0.31
CA LEU A 186 -5.21 -11.13 0.09
C LEU A 186 -6.15 -11.87 -0.87
N THR A 187 -7.37 -12.16 -0.42
CA THR A 187 -8.37 -12.88 -1.23
C THR A 187 -9.40 -11.96 -1.88
N SER A 188 -9.58 -10.75 -1.35
CA SER A 188 -10.58 -9.79 -1.82
C SER A 188 -10.13 -8.35 -1.62
N ILE A 189 -10.56 -7.46 -2.49
CA ILE A 189 -10.39 -6.01 -2.37
C ILE A 189 -11.76 -5.39 -2.11
N GLY A 190 -11.87 -4.60 -1.02
CA GLY A 190 -13.12 -3.96 -0.61
C GLY A 190 -13.64 -2.89 -1.57
N GLU A 191 -14.86 -2.43 -1.31
CA GLU A 191 -15.52 -1.40 -2.12
C GLU A 191 -14.73 -0.08 -2.04
N TYR A 192 -14.60 0.64 -3.16
CA TYR A 192 -13.88 1.92 -3.25
C TYR A 192 -12.42 1.91 -2.74
N ALA A 193 -11.81 0.74 -2.49
CA ALA A 193 -10.55 0.61 -1.73
C ALA A 193 -9.41 1.50 -2.27
N PHE A 194 -9.30 1.64 -3.59
CA PHE A 194 -8.31 2.49 -4.29
C PHE A 194 -9.00 3.46 -5.26
N SER A 195 -10.29 3.75 -5.07
CA SER A 195 -11.01 4.70 -5.93
C SER A 195 -10.40 6.09 -5.80
N GLY A 196 -10.16 6.76 -6.92
CA GLY A 196 -9.59 8.11 -6.98
C GLY A 196 -8.07 8.17 -6.80
N CYS A 197 -7.37 7.02 -6.81
CA CYS A 197 -5.91 6.97 -6.89
C CYS A 197 -5.43 7.33 -8.31
N SER A 198 -5.59 8.59 -8.70
CA SER A 198 -5.40 9.06 -10.09
C SER A 198 -3.98 8.90 -10.64
N SER A 199 -2.94 8.85 -9.78
CA SER A 199 -1.55 8.57 -10.18
C SER A 199 -1.19 7.09 -10.22
N LEU A 200 -2.11 6.18 -9.84
CA LEU A 200 -1.82 4.75 -9.73
C LEU A 200 -1.61 4.16 -11.13
N ALA A 201 -0.35 3.91 -11.47
CA ALA A 201 0.06 3.44 -12.79
C ALA A 201 0.30 1.93 -12.83
N ARG A 202 0.57 1.30 -11.68
CA ARG A 202 0.85 -0.12 -11.55
C ARG A 202 0.15 -0.73 -10.34
N VAL A 203 -0.46 -1.88 -10.55
CA VAL A 203 -1.03 -2.73 -9.50
C VAL A 203 -0.52 -4.15 -9.71
N THR A 204 0.14 -4.71 -8.70
CA THR A 204 0.50 -6.12 -8.67
C THR A 204 -0.52 -6.87 -7.83
N PHE A 205 -1.35 -7.70 -8.47
CA PHE A 205 -2.37 -8.50 -7.81
C PHE A 205 -1.80 -9.83 -7.29
N PRO A 206 -2.20 -10.31 -6.10
CA PRO A 206 -1.69 -11.55 -5.54
C PRO A 206 -2.37 -12.75 -6.18
N ALA A 207 -1.64 -13.87 -6.29
CA ALA A 207 -2.17 -15.11 -6.88
C ALA A 207 -3.36 -15.73 -6.13
N SER A 208 -3.67 -15.24 -4.92
CA SER A 208 -4.81 -15.65 -4.09
C SER A 208 -6.09 -14.85 -4.33
N LEU A 209 -6.05 -13.77 -5.12
CA LEU A 209 -7.18 -12.87 -5.27
C LEU A 209 -8.36 -13.55 -5.98
N VAL A 210 -9.54 -13.46 -5.37
CA VAL A 210 -10.78 -14.08 -5.85
C VAL A 210 -11.77 -13.04 -6.33
N SER A 211 -11.86 -11.88 -5.66
CA SER A 211 -12.85 -10.84 -5.99
C SER A 211 -12.32 -9.41 -5.87
N ILE A 212 -12.88 -8.53 -6.70
CA ILE A 212 -12.67 -7.08 -6.67
C ILE A 212 -14.02 -6.40 -6.43
N GLY A 213 -14.12 -5.58 -5.39
CA GLY A 213 -15.35 -4.90 -4.98
C GLY A 213 -15.79 -3.76 -5.91
N GLU A 214 -16.99 -3.23 -5.60
CA GLU A 214 -17.60 -2.09 -6.30
C GLU A 214 -16.66 -0.87 -6.27
N TYR A 215 -16.49 -0.19 -7.40
CA TYR A 215 -15.63 1.00 -7.52
C TYR A 215 -14.16 0.81 -7.06
N ALA A 216 -13.66 -0.42 -6.81
CA ALA A 216 -12.38 -0.62 -6.12
C ALA A 216 -11.19 0.15 -6.70
N PHE A 217 -11.13 0.32 -8.02
CA PHE A 217 -10.10 1.07 -8.76
C PHE A 217 -10.70 2.18 -9.63
N ALA A 218 -11.92 2.66 -9.32
CA ALA A 218 -12.55 3.71 -10.11
C ALA A 218 -11.67 4.98 -10.14
N SER A 219 -11.62 5.65 -11.29
CA SER A 219 -10.84 6.87 -11.54
C SER A 219 -9.32 6.72 -11.31
N CYS A 220 -8.76 5.51 -11.43
CA CYS A 220 -7.31 5.30 -11.53
C CYS A 220 -6.81 5.67 -12.94
N SER A 221 -6.85 6.96 -13.27
CA SER A 221 -6.63 7.48 -14.63
C SER A 221 -5.23 7.23 -15.21
N ALA A 222 -4.22 6.96 -14.37
CA ALA A 222 -2.87 6.63 -14.80
C ALA A 222 -2.65 5.12 -15.05
N LEU A 223 -3.60 4.26 -14.70
CA LEU A 223 -3.47 2.81 -14.84
C LEU A 223 -3.52 2.44 -16.32
N THR A 224 -2.45 1.83 -16.83
CA THR A 224 -2.30 1.56 -18.28
C THR A 224 -2.56 0.11 -18.67
N SER A 225 -2.22 -0.83 -17.79
CA SER A 225 -2.47 -2.24 -17.98
C SER A 225 -2.75 -2.95 -16.68
N VAL A 226 -3.60 -3.97 -16.74
CA VAL A 226 -3.90 -4.85 -15.62
C VAL A 226 -3.83 -6.32 -16.06
N THR A 227 -3.13 -7.11 -15.27
CA THR A 227 -3.08 -8.57 -15.38
C THR A 227 -3.68 -9.17 -14.13
N PHE A 228 -4.73 -9.98 -14.29
CA PHE A 228 -5.41 -10.60 -13.17
C PHE A 228 -4.91 -12.03 -12.93
N PRO A 229 -4.91 -12.50 -11.66
CA PRO A 229 -4.50 -13.85 -11.32
C PRO A 229 -5.55 -14.87 -11.79
N ALA A 230 -5.11 -16.10 -12.05
CA ALA A 230 -5.95 -17.20 -12.51
C ALA A 230 -7.02 -17.67 -11.50
N THR A 231 -7.02 -17.12 -10.29
CA THR A 231 -8.01 -17.37 -9.23
C THR A 231 -9.17 -16.38 -9.23
N LEU A 232 -9.07 -15.26 -9.94
CA LEU A 232 -10.09 -14.22 -9.92
C LEU A 232 -11.38 -14.74 -10.57
N THR A 233 -12.49 -14.63 -9.85
CA THR A 233 -13.81 -15.08 -10.30
C THR A 233 -14.77 -13.92 -10.57
N SER A 234 -14.65 -12.79 -9.85
CA SER A 234 -15.59 -11.67 -9.97
C SER A 234 -14.93 -10.30 -9.96
N ILE A 235 -15.47 -9.42 -10.80
CA ILE A 235 -15.18 -7.98 -10.84
C ILE A 235 -16.50 -7.25 -10.58
N GLY A 236 -16.55 -6.43 -9.52
CA GLY A 236 -17.75 -5.70 -9.10
C GLY A 236 -18.12 -4.53 -10.02
N ASP A 237 -19.27 -3.92 -9.73
CA ASP A 237 -19.78 -2.80 -10.51
C ASP A 237 -18.83 -1.60 -10.42
N ASN A 238 -18.66 -0.88 -11.53
CA ASN A 238 -17.78 0.28 -11.64
C ASN A 238 -16.32 0.05 -11.22
N ALA A 239 -15.84 -1.20 -11.07
CA ALA A 239 -14.56 -1.50 -10.45
C ALA A 239 -13.36 -0.76 -11.07
N PHE A 240 -13.35 -0.56 -12.39
CA PHE A 240 -12.35 0.21 -13.15
C PHE A 240 -12.99 1.39 -13.91
N TYR A 241 -14.15 1.88 -13.45
CA TYR A 241 -14.84 3.01 -14.07
C TYR A 241 -13.91 4.22 -14.20
N PHE A 242 -13.87 4.87 -15.36
CA PHE A 242 -13.04 6.06 -15.63
C PHE A 242 -11.52 5.84 -15.51
N CYS A 243 -11.02 4.61 -15.73
CA CYS A 243 -9.59 4.36 -15.95
C CYS A 243 -9.20 4.70 -17.40
N SER A 244 -9.19 5.99 -17.75
CA SER A 244 -9.07 6.46 -19.15
C SER A 244 -7.79 6.04 -19.89
N SER A 245 -6.69 5.79 -19.18
CA SER A 245 -5.43 5.30 -19.77
C SER A 245 -5.35 3.76 -19.86
N LEU A 246 -6.33 3.03 -19.32
CA LEU A 246 -6.30 1.58 -19.29
C LEU A 246 -6.48 1.03 -20.70
N ALA A 247 -5.38 0.55 -21.28
CA ALA A 247 -5.33 0.10 -22.66
C ALA A 247 -5.29 -1.42 -22.80
N ARG A 248 -4.87 -2.13 -21.73
CA ARG A 248 -4.70 -3.59 -21.75
C ARG A 248 -5.26 -4.22 -20.49
N VAL A 249 -6.19 -5.16 -20.66
CA VAL A 249 -6.76 -5.94 -19.57
C VAL A 249 -6.65 -7.42 -19.92
N ALA A 250 -5.87 -8.16 -19.13
CA ALA A 250 -5.76 -9.61 -19.26
C ALA A 250 -6.67 -10.29 -18.23
N LEU A 251 -7.89 -10.62 -18.65
CA LEU A 251 -8.88 -11.33 -17.85
C LEU A 251 -8.55 -12.84 -17.78
N PRO A 252 -8.73 -13.51 -16.64
CA PRO A 252 -8.40 -14.91 -16.49
C PRO A 252 -9.53 -15.81 -16.96
N ALA A 253 -9.18 -17.04 -17.37
CA ALA A 253 -10.14 -18.05 -17.80
C ALA A 253 -11.12 -18.52 -16.70
N SER A 254 -10.83 -18.21 -15.43
CA SER A 254 -11.64 -18.51 -14.25
C SER A 254 -12.79 -17.52 -14.02
N LEU A 255 -12.77 -16.38 -14.72
CA LEU A 255 -13.71 -15.29 -14.46
C LEU A 255 -15.16 -15.72 -14.75
N THR A 256 -16.04 -15.52 -13.78
CA THR A 256 -17.46 -15.88 -13.85
C THR A 256 -18.38 -14.69 -14.00
N SER A 257 -18.00 -13.51 -13.51
CA SER A 257 -18.85 -12.31 -13.60
C SER A 257 -18.08 -11.00 -13.74
N ILE A 258 -18.62 -10.09 -14.54
CA ILE A 258 -18.17 -8.70 -14.70
C ILE A 258 -19.38 -7.80 -14.42
N GLY A 259 -19.25 -6.92 -13.43
CA GLY A 259 -20.28 -6.00 -12.97
C GLY A 259 -20.66 -4.90 -13.97
N GLU A 260 -21.76 -4.21 -13.66
CA GLU A 260 -22.28 -3.08 -14.42
C GLU A 260 -21.21 -1.97 -14.47
N TYR A 261 -21.00 -1.33 -15.61
CA TYR A 261 -20.03 -0.23 -15.76
C TYR A 261 -18.57 -0.54 -15.37
N ALA A 262 -18.19 -1.82 -15.19
CA ALA A 262 -16.90 -2.20 -14.63
C ALA A 262 -15.69 -1.59 -15.36
N PHE A 263 -15.75 -1.45 -16.68
CA PHE A 263 -14.72 -0.87 -17.54
C PHE A 263 -15.25 0.28 -18.40
N VAL A 264 -16.30 0.98 -17.97
CA VAL A 264 -16.83 2.14 -18.69
C VAL A 264 -15.95 3.37 -18.50
N ARG A 265 -15.87 4.19 -19.55
CA ARG A 265 -14.91 5.30 -19.72
C ARG A 265 -13.44 4.86 -19.63
N CYS A 266 -13.16 3.62 -20.02
CA CYS A 266 -11.80 3.15 -20.28
C CYS A 266 -11.45 3.43 -21.73
N SER A 267 -11.36 4.70 -22.11
CA SER A 267 -11.27 5.15 -23.52
C SER A 267 -10.06 4.60 -24.31
N SER A 268 -9.04 4.08 -23.63
CA SER A 268 -7.88 3.46 -24.27
C SER A 268 -8.04 1.95 -24.49
N LEU A 269 -9.06 1.32 -23.88
CA LEU A 269 -9.34 -0.11 -23.98
C LEU A 269 -10.13 -0.38 -25.27
N THR A 270 -9.42 -0.78 -26.32
CA THR A 270 -10.05 -1.00 -27.63
C THR A 270 -10.55 -2.43 -27.83
N SER A 271 -9.98 -3.39 -27.11
CA SER A 271 -10.41 -4.78 -27.17
C SER A 271 -10.10 -5.53 -25.88
N VAL A 272 -10.89 -6.55 -25.60
CA VAL A 272 -10.74 -7.41 -24.43
C VAL A 272 -11.20 -8.83 -24.77
N THR A 273 -10.52 -9.82 -24.20
CA THR A 273 -10.95 -11.23 -24.29
C THR A 273 -11.61 -11.64 -22.99
N VAL A 274 -12.83 -12.18 -23.07
CA VAL A 274 -13.64 -12.60 -21.92
C VAL A 274 -13.98 -14.09 -22.07
N PRO A 275 -14.03 -14.89 -20.98
CA PRO A 275 -14.53 -16.25 -21.06
C PRO A 275 -15.97 -16.28 -21.56
N ASP A 276 -16.30 -17.22 -22.45
CA ASP A 276 -17.66 -17.42 -22.96
C ASP A 276 -18.66 -17.89 -21.88
N THR A 277 -18.14 -18.41 -20.77
CA THR A 277 -18.87 -18.80 -19.56
C THR A 277 -19.17 -17.65 -18.61
N ALA A 278 -18.48 -16.50 -18.73
CA ALA A 278 -18.67 -15.38 -17.81
C ALA A 278 -20.00 -14.66 -18.07
N THR A 279 -20.68 -14.21 -17.02
CA THR A 279 -21.76 -13.23 -17.13
C THR A 279 -21.17 -11.83 -17.27
N ILE A 280 -21.59 -11.08 -18.28
CA ILE A 280 -21.23 -9.68 -18.47
C ILE A 280 -22.49 -8.87 -18.22
N SER A 281 -22.50 -8.05 -17.16
CA SER A 281 -23.62 -7.15 -16.85
C SER A 281 -23.77 -6.05 -17.91
N ASP A 282 -24.91 -5.36 -17.87
CA ASP A 282 -25.21 -4.26 -18.78
C ASP A 282 -24.12 -3.19 -18.72
N GLU A 283 -23.75 -2.66 -19.90
CA GLU A 283 -22.76 -1.58 -20.04
C GLU A 283 -21.45 -1.85 -19.28
N ALA A 284 -21.01 -3.11 -19.13
CA ALA A 284 -19.75 -3.43 -18.46
C ALA A 284 -18.51 -2.85 -19.18
N PHE A 285 -18.61 -2.61 -20.48
CA PHE A 285 -17.58 -2.00 -21.33
C PHE A 285 -18.17 -0.88 -22.17
N ASP A 286 -17.34 0.10 -22.55
CA ASP A 286 -17.74 1.13 -23.52
C ASP A 286 -18.16 0.49 -24.86
N SER A 287 -19.12 1.11 -25.55
CA SER A 287 -19.69 0.58 -26.80
C SER A 287 -18.67 0.38 -27.93
N GLU A 288 -17.55 1.11 -27.86
CA GLU A 288 -16.43 1.08 -28.78
C GLU A 288 -15.43 -0.05 -28.48
N THR A 289 -15.53 -0.70 -27.32
CA THR A 289 -14.65 -1.78 -26.91
C THR A 289 -15.03 -3.09 -27.59
N ALA A 290 -14.13 -3.66 -28.38
CA ALA A 290 -14.35 -4.96 -29.01
C ALA A 290 -14.22 -6.10 -27.97
N VAL A 291 -15.34 -6.72 -27.60
CA VAL A 291 -15.36 -7.87 -26.68
C VAL A 291 -15.30 -9.18 -27.45
N LEU A 292 -14.16 -9.87 -27.37
CA LEU A 292 -13.98 -11.23 -27.91
C LEU A 292 -14.32 -12.26 -26.84
N ARG A 293 -15.23 -13.19 -27.13
CA ARG A 293 -15.56 -14.30 -26.23
C ARG A 293 -14.88 -15.59 -26.65
N LEU A 294 -14.15 -16.23 -25.74
CA LEU A 294 -13.44 -17.49 -25.97
C LEU A 294 -13.75 -18.51 -24.87
N SER A 295 -13.68 -19.79 -25.20
CA SER A 295 -13.78 -20.84 -24.18
C SER A 295 -12.63 -20.72 -23.17
N PRO A 296 -12.83 -21.08 -21.89
CA PRO A 296 -11.76 -21.10 -20.90
C PRO A 296 -10.53 -21.93 -21.35
N ALA A 297 -10.74 -22.99 -22.14
CA ALA A 297 -9.65 -23.78 -22.70
C ALA A 297 -8.84 -22.98 -23.72
N SER A 298 -9.51 -22.32 -24.67
CA SER A 298 -8.87 -21.48 -25.69
C SER A 298 -8.12 -20.29 -25.09
N MET A 299 -8.64 -19.68 -24.03
CA MET A 299 -7.93 -18.60 -23.31
C MET A 299 -6.64 -19.11 -22.66
N ARG A 300 -6.68 -20.29 -22.01
CA ARG A 300 -5.47 -20.90 -21.43
C ARG A 300 -4.44 -21.28 -22.51
N ASP A 301 -4.89 -21.78 -23.65
CA ASP A 301 -3.99 -22.10 -24.77
C ASP A 301 -3.38 -20.83 -25.38
N LEU A 302 -4.17 -19.76 -25.50
CA LEU A 302 -3.69 -18.45 -25.94
C LEU A 302 -2.64 -17.88 -24.97
N GLN A 303 -2.90 -17.97 -23.67
CA GLN A 303 -1.97 -17.53 -22.64
C GLN A 303 -0.66 -18.35 -22.69
N ARG A 304 -0.75 -19.68 -22.77
CA ARG A 304 0.43 -20.56 -22.94
C ARG A 304 1.22 -20.25 -24.21
N TRP A 305 0.52 -19.90 -25.30
CA TRP A 305 1.17 -19.51 -26.53
C TRP A 305 1.94 -18.20 -26.37
N TYR A 306 1.35 -17.19 -25.74
CA TYR A 306 2.06 -15.94 -25.43
C TYR A 306 3.27 -16.18 -24.53
N GLU A 307 3.12 -16.97 -23.46
CA GLU A 307 4.22 -17.36 -22.57
C GLU A 307 5.35 -18.08 -23.33
N ALA A 308 5.01 -18.97 -24.28
CA ALA A 308 6.00 -19.65 -25.12
C ALA A 308 6.71 -18.69 -26.09
N VAL A 309 5.98 -17.73 -26.67
CA VAL A 309 6.54 -16.69 -27.54
C VAL A 309 7.47 -15.78 -26.75
N ASP A 310 7.07 -15.33 -25.56
CA ASP A 310 7.89 -14.51 -24.69
C ASP A 310 9.15 -15.27 -24.24
N GLY A 311 9.03 -16.55 -23.90
CA GLY A 311 10.17 -17.42 -23.62
C GLY A 311 11.13 -17.55 -24.82
N ALA A 312 10.60 -17.69 -26.03
CA ALA A 312 11.41 -17.74 -27.26
C ALA A 312 12.10 -16.39 -27.56
N LEU A 313 11.42 -15.27 -27.33
CA LEU A 313 11.97 -13.92 -27.49
C LEU A 313 13.04 -13.63 -26.43
N ALA A 314 12.80 -14.00 -25.18
CA ALA A 314 13.79 -13.94 -24.10
C ALA A 314 15.03 -14.76 -24.46
N TYR A 315 14.85 -16.02 -24.88
CA TYR A 315 15.95 -16.85 -25.37
C TYR A 315 16.72 -16.18 -26.51
N LYS A 316 16.03 -15.60 -27.50
CA LYS A 316 16.68 -14.88 -28.61
C LYS A 316 17.54 -13.71 -28.12
N ARG A 317 17.08 -12.95 -27.11
CA ARG A 317 17.83 -11.84 -26.50
C ARG A 317 19.04 -12.34 -25.72
N CYS A 318 18.88 -13.45 -24.99
CA CYS A 318 19.91 -14.03 -24.14
C CYS A 318 20.95 -14.87 -24.90
N ARG A 319 20.60 -15.35 -26.10
CA ARG A 319 21.45 -16.24 -26.90
C ARG A 319 22.88 -15.72 -27.08
N PRO A 320 23.15 -14.45 -27.46
CA PRO A 320 24.52 -13.97 -27.62
C PRO A 320 25.33 -13.99 -26.31
N LEU A 321 24.69 -13.65 -25.18
CA LEU A 321 25.32 -13.71 -23.86
C LEU A 321 25.65 -15.15 -23.47
N LEU A 322 24.71 -16.09 -23.71
CA LEU A 322 24.90 -17.51 -23.44
C LEU A 322 26.04 -18.11 -24.28
N TYR A 323 26.11 -17.79 -25.58
CA TYR A 323 27.19 -18.26 -26.43
C TYR A 323 28.54 -17.63 -26.05
N GLY A 324 28.57 -16.33 -25.75
CA GLY A 324 29.79 -15.67 -25.28
C GLY A 324 30.29 -16.25 -23.96
N TRP A 325 29.37 -16.57 -23.03
CA TRP A 325 29.72 -17.24 -21.78
C TRP A 325 30.23 -18.67 -22.03
N LEU A 326 29.56 -19.45 -22.89
CA LEU A 326 30.00 -20.81 -23.24
C LEU A 326 31.39 -20.85 -23.88
N GLU A 327 31.71 -19.89 -24.76
CA GLU A 327 33.05 -19.75 -25.34
C GLU A 327 34.10 -19.46 -24.26
N ARG A 328 33.81 -18.55 -23.32
CA ARG A 328 34.69 -18.23 -22.18
C ARG A 328 34.87 -19.44 -21.24
N ALA A 329 33.79 -20.14 -20.94
CA ALA A 329 33.82 -21.34 -20.11
C ALA A 329 34.61 -22.48 -20.78
N GLN A 330 34.46 -22.67 -22.10
CA GLN A 330 35.19 -23.67 -22.86
C GLN A 330 36.69 -23.37 -22.96
N ALA A 331 37.08 -22.11 -23.05
CA ALA A 331 38.49 -21.70 -22.93
C ALA A 331 39.06 -22.00 -21.53
N ARG A 332 38.23 -21.98 -20.49
CA ARG A 332 38.64 -22.20 -19.08
C ARG A 332 38.51 -23.66 -18.61
N LEU A 333 37.81 -24.51 -19.35
CA LEU A 333 37.62 -25.94 -19.07
C LEU A 333 38.94 -26.72 -18.90
N GLY A 334 40.03 -26.28 -19.54
CA GLY A 334 41.38 -26.85 -19.34
C GLY A 334 42.09 -26.46 -18.04
N SER A 335 41.49 -25.59 -17.21
CA SER A 335 42.11 -25.00 -16.00
C SER A 335 41.36 -25.26 -14.69
N TYR A 336 40.34 -26.13 -14.69
CA TYR A 336 39.68 -26.56 -13.47
C TYR A 336 40.60 -27.47 -12.65
N GLY A 337 41.37 -26.88 -11.73
CA GLY A 337 42.07 -27.61 -10.68
C GLY A 337 41.11 -28.23 -9.65
N PRO A 338 41.60 -29.09 -8.74
CA PRO A 338 40.80 -29.86 -7.78
C PRO A 338 40.00 -29.00 -6.79
N ASP A 339 40.37 -27.72 -6.61
CA ASP A 339 39.84 -26.86 -5.54
C ASP A 339 38.54 -26.12 -5.91
N GLY A 340 37.98 -26.32 -7.11
CA GLY A 340 36.65 -25.79 -7.49
C GLY A 340 36.54 -24.26 -7.65
N ALA A 341 37.57 -23.48 -7.30
CA ALA A 341 37.55 -22.01 -7.35
C ALA A 341 37.29 -21.42 -8.74
N ALA A 342 37.75 -22.09 -9.81
CA ALA A 342 37.43 -21.68 -11.18
C ALA A 342 35.94 -21.87 -11.52
N ARG A 343 35.30 -22.92 -10.98
CA ARG A 343 33.87 -23.18 -11.17
C ARG A 343 33.00 -22.13 -10.46
N GLN A 344 33.42 -21.69 -9.28
CA GLN A 344 32.73 -20.63 -8.56
C GLN A 344 32.80 -19.28 -9.30
N ARG A 345 33.96 -18.92 -9.85
CA ARG A 345 34.11 -17.69 -10.66
C ARG A 345 33.25 -17.71 -11.93
N ASP A 346 33.21 -18.83 -12.65
CA ASP A 346 32.38 -18.94 -13.86
C ASP A 346 30.88 -18.88 -13.55
N ARG A 347 30.48 -19.33 -12.35
CA ARG A 347 29.11 -19.18 -11.84
C ARG A 347 28.79 -17.73 -11.48
N GLU A 348 29.68 -17.03 -10.78
CA GLU A 348 29.51 -15.60 -10.46
C GLU A 348 29.48 -14.74 -11.74
N GLU A 349 30.28 -15.09 -12.76
CA GLU A 349 30.26 -14.43 -14.07
C GLU A 349 28.96 -14.72 -14.84
N PHE A 350 28.47 -15.97 -14.81
CA PHE A 350 27.16 -16.32 -15.37
C PHE A 350 26.04 -15.53 -14.67
N GLU A 351 26.03 -15.51 -13.34
CA GLU A 351 25.03 -14.77 -12.56
C GLU A 351 25.11 -13.25 -12.86
N GLY A 352 26.32 -12.69 -13.03
CA GLY A 352 26.54 -11.29 -13.40
C GLY A 352 26.11 -10.93 -14.82
N ASP A 353 26.48 -11.73 -15.82
CA ASP A 353 26.14 -11.51 -17.24
C ASP A 353 24.62 -11.50 -17.49
N PHE A 354 23.87 -12.22 -16.65
CA PHE A 354 22.43 -12.36 -16.74
C PHE A 354 21.66 -11.55 -15.68
N ALA A 355 22.33 -10.92 -14.71
CA ALA A 355 21.70 -10.14 -13.63
C ALA A 355 20.80 -9.00 -14.14
N HIS A 356 21.19 -8.34 -15.24
CA HIS A 356 20.40 -7.26 -15.84
C HIS A 356 19.09 -7.74 -16.50
N LEU A 357 18.96 -9.05 -16.76
CA LEU A 357 17.75 -9.63 -17.36
C LEU A 357 16.70 -10.00 -16.30
N ALA A 358 17.09 -10.15 -15.04
CA ALA A 358 16.16 -10.42 -13.93
C ALA A 358 15.25 -9.23 -13.59
N LEU A 359 15.66 -8.00 -13.96
CA LEU A 359 14.89 -6.76 -13.69
C LEU A 359 13.66 -6.56 -14.59
N HIS A 360 13.38 -7.49 -15.50
CA HIS A 360 12.24 -7.43 -16.43
C HIS A 360 11.33 -8.66 -16.38
N ALA A 361 11.49 -9.53 -15.38
CA ALA A 361 10.76 -10.80 -15.27
C ALA A 361 9.84 -10.91 -14.03
N ASP A 362 9.66 -9.83 -13.26
CA ASP A 362 8.69 -9.75 -12.16
C ASP A 362 7.50 -8.85 -12.52
#